data_AF-A0A7K1XTI2-F1
#
_entry.id   AF-A0A7K1XTI2-F1
#
_cell.length_a   1.000
_cell.length_b   1.000
_cell.length_c   1.000
_cell.angle_alpha   90.00
_cell.angle_beta   90.00
_cell.angle_gamma   90.00
#
_symmetry.space_group_name_H-M   'P 1'
#
loop_
_entity.id
_entity.type
_entity.pdbx_description
1 polymer ?
#
loop_
_entity_poly.entity_id
_entity_poly.type
_entity_poly.pdbx_seq_one_letter_code
_entity_poly.pdbx_strand_id
1 'polypeptide(L)'
;MVLFAFLLIAFFAVTAGIAYLVLYFPIKWIFEGRARRIARLLFPFLFGLLTFAYYLFTSPVYNNKVATIEEVGGKYEIIVTGERMLMVHDPISLLQRKTYLDSMRFVIPRSQGIINAREIPADSFYDKLSGKMTLNDDDLLIELYYKDFDDKTNKSLIWNGKYKILRIQ
;
A
#
# COMPACT_ATOMS: atom_id res chain seq x y z
N MET A 1 -13.22 16.99 -13.16
CA MET A 1 -13.20 17.35 -11.72
C MET A 1 -14.59 17.54 -11.12
N VAL A 2 -15.49 18.30 -11.76
CA VAL A 2 -16.84 18.59 -11.23
C VAL A 2 -17.67 17.32 -10.98
N LEU A 3 -17.70 16.37 -11.93
CA LEU A 3 -18.47 15.13 -11.81
C LEU A 3 -18.02 14.24 -10.63
N PHE A 4 -16.72 14.18 -10.36
CA PHE A 4 -16.17 13.42 -9.24
C PHE A 4 -16.57 14.00 -7.89
N ALA A 5 -16.57 15.33 -7.76
CA ALA A 5 -17.04 16.00 -6.55
C ALA A 5 -18.53 15.74 -6.28
N PHE A 6 -19.38 15.74 -7.33
CA PHE A 6 -20.80 15.41 -7.19
C PHE A 6 -21.03 13.94 -6.77
N LEU A 7 -20.29 12.99 -7.35
CA LEU A 7 -20.38 11.58 -6.96
C LEU A 7 -19.91 11.35 -5.52
N LEU A 8 -18.86 12.05 -5.09
CA LEU A 8 -18.37 11.99 -3.72
C LEU A 8 -19.41 12.55 -2.73
N ILE A 9 -20.01 13.71 -3.05
CA ILE A 9 -21.07 14.32 -2.23
C ILE A 9 -22.29 13.40 -2.14
N ALA A 10 -22.71 12.80 -3.26
CA ALA A 10 -23.83 11.87 -3.30
C ALA A 10 -23.54 10.60 -2.47
N PHE A 11 -22.32 10.06 -2.58
CA PHE A 11 -21.90 8.91 -1.78
C PHE A 11 -21.92 9.23 -0.28
N PHE A 12 -21.38 10.38 0.14
CA PHE A 12 -21.44 10.82 1.53
C PHE A 12 -22.86 11.07 2.01
N ALA A 13 -23.74 11.64 1.17
CA ALA A 13 -25.14 11.87 1.52
C ALA A 13 -25.92 10.55 1.70
N VAL A 14 -25.72 9.58 0.81
CA VAL A 14 -26.36 8.26 0.89
C VAL A 14 -25.84 7.47 2.09
N THR A 15 -24.52 7.43 2.30
CA THR A 15 -23.93 6.73 3.45
C THR A 15 -24.32 7.39 4.77
N ALA A 16 -24.38 8.71 4.84
CA ALA A 16 -24.89 9.43 6.01
C ALA A 16 -26.39 9.16 6.24
N GLY A 17 -27.20 9.05 5.18
CA GLY A 17 -28.61 8.69 5.26
C GLY A 17 -28.85 7.26 5.76
N ILE A 18 -28.08 6.29 5.25
CA ILE A 18 -28.15 4.89 5.70
C ILE A 18 -27.63 4.77 7.13
N ALA A 19 -26.51 5.41 7.46
CA ALA A 19 -25.99 5.48 8.82
C ALA A 19 -27.04 6.09 9.77
N TYR A 20 -27.68 7.20 9.36
CA TYR A 20 -28.77 7.79 10.12
C TYR A 20 -29.91 6.79 10.34
N LEU A 21 -30.42 6.11 9.31
CA LEU A 21 -31.54 5.18 9.47
C LEU A 21 -31.21 3.96 10.34
N VAL A 22 -30.05 3.33 10.11
CA VAL A 22 -29.62 2.12 10.82
C VAL A 22 -29.29 2.42 12.28
N LEU A 23 -28.77 3.61 12.58
CA LEU A 23 -28.27 3.97 13.91
C LEU A 23 -29.27 4.80 14.73
N TYR A 24 -30.19 5.52 14.08
CA TYR A 24 -31.24 6.29 14.75
C TYR A 24 -32.26 5.40 15.45
N PHE A 25 -32.60 4.26 14.84
CA PHE A 25 -33.55 3.30 15.43
C PHE A 25 -33.10 2.79 16.81
N PRO A 26 -31.87 2.27 17.01
CA PRO A 26 -31.40 1.85 18.32
C PRO A 26 -31.21 3.02 19.31
N ILE A 27 -30.72 4.19 18.87
CA ILE A 27 -30.54 5.36 19.75
C ILE A 27 -31.90 5.86 20.31
N LYS A 28 -32.97 5.79 19.51
CA LYS A 28 -34.33 6.15 19.94
C LYS A 28 -34.84 5.23 21.06
N TRP A 29 -34.46 3.95 21.04
CA TRP A 29 -34.86 2.93 22.01
C TRP A 29 -34.00 2.94 23.28
N ILE A 30 -32.72 3.35 23.19
CA ILE A 30 -31.76 3.25 24.29
C ILE A 30 -31.67 4.55 25.12
N PHE A 31 -31.85 5.72 24.51
CA PHE A 31 -31.64 7.02 25.18
C PHE A 31 -32.91 7.86 25.25
N GLU A 32 -33.13 8.57 26.36
CA GLU A 32 -34.25 9.50 26.54
C GLU A 32 -33.80 10.96 26.75
N GLY A 33 -34.72 11.90 26.59
CA GLY A 33 -34.50 13.32 26.91
C GLY A 33 -33.32 13.99 26.19
N ARG A 34 -32.43 14.61 26.96
CA ARG A 34 -31.28 15.39 26.44
C ARG A 34 -30.20 14.50 25.83
N ALA A 35 -30.00 13.29 26.39
CA ALA A 35 -29.04 12.30 25.89
C ALA A 35 -29.38 11.84 24.47
N ARG A 36 -30.67 11.65 24.15
CA ARG A 36 -31.13 11.32 22.80
C ARG A 36 -30.78 12.40 21.76
N ARG A 37 -30.90 13.68 22.12
CA ARG A 37 -30.54 14.79 21.21
C ARG A 37 -29.04 14.85 20.95
N ILE A 38 -28.23 14.68 21.99
CA ILE A 38 -26.77 14.69 21.91
C ILE A 38 -26.27 13.49 21.08
N ALA A 39 -26.80 12.28 21.35
CA ALA A 39 -26.44 11.07 20.61
C ALA A 39 -26.77 11.16 19.12
N ARG A 40 -27.90 11.77 18.75
CA ARG A 40 -28.28 12.01 17.34
C ARG A 40 -27.29 12.87 16.56
N LEU A 41 -26.59 13.79 17.23
CA LEU A 41 -25.63 14.70 16.59
C LEU A 41 -24.20 14.13 16.63
N LEU A 42 -23.79 13.57 17.77
CA LEU A 42 -22.42 13.08 17.95
C LEU A 42 -22.14 11.79 17.17
N PHE A 43 -23.13 10.89 17.08
CA PHE A 43 -22.91 9.59 16.45
C PHE A 43 -22.57 9.66 14.95
N PRO A 44 -23.35 10.34 14.09
CA PRO A 44 -22.99 10.47 12.67
C PRO A 44 -21.68 11.23 12.47
N PHE A 45 -21.37 12.20 13.35
CA PHE A 45 -20.09 12.91 13.33
C PHE A 45 -18.91 11.97 13.61
N LEU A 46 -19.00 11.16 14.67
CA LEU A 46 -17.97 10.17 15.01
C LEU A 46 -17.82 9.11 13.92
N PHE A 47 -18.92 8.64 13.33
CA PHE A 47 -18.89 7.70 12.22
C PHE A 47 -18.23 8.30 10.97
N GLY A 48 -18.57 9.54 10.63
CA GLY A 48 -17.92 10.30 9.56
C GLY A 48 -16.42 10.45 9.80
N LEU A 49 -16.02 10.81 11.03
CA LEU A 49 -14.61 10.92 11.42
C LEU A 49 -13.88 9.57 11.28
N LEU A 50 -14.48 8.47 11.73
CA LEU A 50 -13.90 7.12 11.63
C LEU A 50 -13.74 6.67 10.17
N THR A 51 -14.76 6.88 9.33
CA THR A 51 -14.68 6.53 7.90
C THR A 51 -13.65 7.37 7.16
N PHE A 52 -13.55 8.67 7.49
CA PHE A 52 -12.55 9.56 6.94
C PHE A 52 -11.13 9.17 7.39
N ALA A 53 -10.95 8.86 8.68
CA ALA A 53 -9.69 8.34 9.18
C ALA A 53 -9.31 7.03 8.46
N TYR A 54 -10.24 6.08 8.34
CA TYR A 54 -10.01 4.85 7.59
C TYR A 54 -9.62 5.11 6.13
N TYR A 55 -10.28 6.05 5.46
CA TYR A 55 -9.92 6.45 4.09
C TYR A 55 -8.52 7.07 4.01
N LEU A 56 -8.07 7.83 5.01
CA LEU A 56 -6.72 8.41 5.02
C LEU A 56 -5.64 7.39 5.35
N PHE A 57 -5.92 6.41 6.22
CA PHE A 57 -4.94 5.43 6.68
C PHE A 57 -4.87 4.15 5.84
N THR A 58 -5.85 3.88 4.97
CA THR A 58 -5.75 2.81 3.98
C THR A 58 -4.75 3.22 2.90
N SER A 59 -3.63 2.50 2.78
CA SER A 59 -2.64 2.79 1.73
C SER A 59 -3.08 2.17 0.41
N PRO A 60 -3.08 2.92 -0.71
CA PRO A 60 -3.27 2.35 -2.05
C PRO A 60 -1.98 1.69 -2.57
N VAL A 61 -0.89 1.71 -1.79
CA VAL A 61 0.41 1.16 -2.18
C VAL A 61 0.39 -0.36 -2.05
N TYR A 62 0.77 -1.05 -3.12
CA TYR A 62 0.92 -2.50 -3.12
C TYR A 62 1.99 -2.97 -4.11
N ASN A 63 2.51 -4.17 -3.89
CA ASN A 63 3.39 -4.85 -4.84
C ASN A 63 2.55 -5.79 -5.69
N ASN A 64 2.76 -5.78 -7.01
CA ASN A 64 2.14 -6.75 -7.91
C ASN A 64 2.59 -8.16 -7.50
N LYS A 65 1.69 -9.14 -7.65
CA LYS A 65 1.98 -10.52 -7.26
C LYS A 65 2.81 -11.28 -8.27
N VAL A 66 3.12 -10.68 -9.41
CA VAL A 66 3.94 -11.27 -10.46
C VAL A 66 5.24 -10.47 -10.57
N ALA A 67 6.36 -11.19 -10.60
CA ALA A 67 7.68 -10.69 -10.93
C ALA A 67 8.12 -11.32 -12.25
N THR A 68 8.80 -10.57 -13.11
CA THR A 68 9.37 -11.13 -14.33
C THR A 68 10.83 -11.47 -14.11
N ILE A 69 11.31 -12.54 -14.74
CA ILE A 69 12.73 -12.91 -14.77
C ILE A 69 13.17 -13.15 -16.22
N GLU A 70 14.32 -12.61 -16.57
CA GLU A 70 14.93 -12.74 -17.90
C GLU A 70 16.44 -13.02 -17.74
N GLU A 71 17.02 -13.79 -18.65
CA GLU A 71 18.47 -14.01 -18.70
C GLU A 71 19.13 -12.94 -19.59
N VAL A 72 20.03 -12.15 -18.99
CA VAL A 72 20.75 -11.08 -19.68
C VAL A 72 22.25 -11.24 -19.42
N GLY A 73 23.01 -11.58 -20.46
CA GLY A 73 24.48 -11.65 -20.39
C GLY A 73 25.01 -12.69 -19.39
N GLY A 74 24.35 -13.85 -19.25
CA GLY A 74 24.74 -14.92 -18.33
C GLY A 74 24.42 -14.64 -16.86
N LYS A 75 23.64 -13.59 -16.59
CA LYS A 75 23.00 -13.30 -15.30
C LYS A 75 21.49 -13.25 -15.49
N TYR A 76 20.75 -13.19 -14.40
CA TYR A 76 19.31 -13.04 -14.46
C TYR A 76 18.92 -11.67 -13.91
N GLU A 77 17.99 -11.00 -14.59
CA GLU A 77 17.37 -9.78 -14.10
C GLU A 77 15.94 -10.10 -13.64
N ILE A 78 15.63 -9.77 -12.38
CA ILE A 78 14.27 -9.81 -11.86
C ILE A 78 13.71 -8.40 -11.86
N ILE A 79 12.51 -8.24 -12.40
CA ILE A 79 11.77 -6.98 -12.33
C ILE A 79 10.51 -7.21 -11.50
N VAL A 80 10.38 -6.44 -10.42
CA VAL A 80 9.15 -6.34 -9.63
C VAL A 80 8.49 -5.00 -9.88
N THR A 81 7.16 -4.98 -9.87
CA THR A 81 6.37 -3.77 -10.13
C THR A 81 5.32 -3.58 -9.03
N GLY A 82 4.87 -2.34 -8.84
CA GLY A 82 3.88 -2.05 -7.82
C GLY A 82 3.38 -0.61 -7.90
N GLU A 83 2.20 -0.37 -7.35
CA GLU A 83 1.67 0.98 -7.25
C GLU A 83 2.28 1.71 -6.06
N ARG A 84 2.68 2.96 -6.29
CA ARG A 84 3.22 3.89 -5.30
C ARG A 84 2.40 5.16 -5.29
N MET A 85 2.27 5.78 -4.11
CA MET A 85 1.66 7.10 -4.05
C MET A 85 2.63 8.15 -4.55
N LEU A 86 2.11 9.14 -5.28
CA LEU A 86 2.86 10.35 -5.55
C LEU A 86 3.24 11.03 -4.24
N MET A 87 4.46 11.54 -4.16
CA MET A 87 4.84 12.43 -3.06
C MET A 87 4.04 13.72 -3.21
N VAL A 88 3.24 14.02 -2.19
CA VAL A 88 2.36 15.19 -2.17
C VAL A 88 2.81 16.10 -1.04
N HIS A 89 2.86 17.41 -1.32
CA HIS A 89 3.25 18.43 -0.36
C HIS A 89 2.05 19.28 0.10
N ASP A 90 0.86 19.04 -0.47
CA ASP A 90 -0.36 19.77 -0.13
C ASP A 90 -1.54 18.83 0.22
N PRO A 91 -2.47 19.26 1.08
CA PRO A 91 -3.60 18.44 1.53
C PRO A 91 -4.58 18.03 0.42
N ILE A 92 -4.72 18.85 -0.64
CA ILE A 92 -5.68 18.57 -1.72
C ILE A 92 -5.17 17.41 -2.56
N SER A 93 -3.88 17.42 -2.90
CA SER A 93 -3.23 16.31 -3.61
C SER A 93 -3.24 15.02 -2.79
N LEU A 94 -3.10 15.11 -1.46
CA LEU A 94 -3.24 13.95 -0.57
C LEU A 94 -4.62 13.31 -0.67
N LEU A 95 -5.69 14.11 -0.71
CA LEU A 95 -7.07 13.61 -0.86
C LEU A 95 -7.30 12.93 -2.22
N GLN A 96 -6.59 13.35 -3.27
CA GLN A 96 -6.69 12.74 -4.60
C GLN A 96 -6.05 11.35 -4.66
N ARG A 97 -5.13 11.01 -3.73
CA ARG A 97 -4.48 9.69 -3.61
C ARG A 97 -3.94 9.14 -4.94
N LYS A 98 -3.41 10.00 -5.79
CA LYS A 98 -2.88 9.59 -7.09
C LYS A 98 -1.71 8.62 -6.92
N THR A 99 -1.75 7.53 -7.68
CA THR A 99 -0.69 6.53 -7.74
C THR A 99 0.02 6.56 -9.08
N TYR A 100 1.22 5.98 -9.11
CA TYR A 100 1.96 5.66 -10.31
C TYR A 100 2.51 4.24 -10.21
N LEU A 101 2.72 3.61 -11.36
CA LEU A 101 3.38 2.32 -11.43
C LEU A 101 4.90 2.54 -11.32
N ASP A 102 5.50 1.89 -10.34
CA ASP A 102 6.94 1.89 -10.12
C ASP A 102 7.50 0.49 -10.31
N SER A 103 8.82 0.39 -10.48
CA SER A 103 9.52 -0.88 -10.65
C SER A 103 10.89 -0.90 -9.99
N MET A 104 11.32 -2.08 -9.56
CA MET A 104 12.67 -2.32 -9.06
C MET A 104 13.28 -3.51 -9.78
N ARG A 105 14.57 -3.38 -10.11
CA ARG A 105 15.33 -4.41 -10.79
C ARG A 105 16.37 -5.02 -9.86
N PHE A 106 16.51 -6.34 -9.93
CA PHE A 106 17.53 -7.08 -9.19
C PHE A 106 18.33 -7.94 -10.17
N VAL A 107 19.62 -7.68 -10.28
CA VAL A 107 20.54 -8.52 -11.05
C VAL A 107 21.07 -9.62 -10.13
N ILE A 108 20.87 -10.88 -10.51
CA ILE A 108 21.20 -12.05 -9.70
C ILE A 108 22.01 -13.08 -10.50
N PRO A 109 22.84 -13.90 -9.84
CA PRO A 109 23.76 -14.81 -10.53
C PRO A 109 23.12 -16.11 -11.03
N ARG A 110 21.92 -16.46 -10.57
CA ARG A 110 21.25 -17.75 -10.85
C ARG A 110 19.74 -17.60 -10.78
N SER A 111 19.01 -18.45 -11.50
CA SER A 111 17.53 -18.40 -11.62
C SER A 111 16.76 -19.22 -10.58
N GLN A 112 17.47 -19.89 -9.67
CA GLN A 112 16.92 -20.76 -8.63
C GLN A 112 17.79 -20.76 -7.37
N GLY A 113 17.20 -21.15 -6.26
CA GLY A 113 17.84 -21.30 -4.95
C GLY A 113 17.83 -20.02 -4.13
N ILE A 114 18.64 -20.02 -3.07
CA ILE A 114 18.80 -18.87 -2.17
C ILE A 114 19.90 -17.96 -2.71
N ILE A 115 19.64 -16.67 -2.81
CA ILE A 115 20.57 -15.64 -3.28
C ILE A 115 20.75 -14.65 -2.13
N ASN A 116 21.96 -14.57 -1.60
CA ASN A 116 22.25 -13.67 -0.50
C ASN A 116 22.32 -12.23 -1.02
N ALA A 117 21.93 -11.26 -0.19
CA ALA A 117 21.97 -9.85 -0.56
C ALA A 117 23.37 -9.36 -1.00
N ARG A 118 24.45 -9.99 -0.52
CA ARG A 118 25.84 -9.70 -0.92
C ARG A 118 26.16 -10.12 -2.36
N GLU A 119 25.38 -11.03 -2.93
CA GLU A 119 25.52 -11.48 -4.32
C GLU A 119 24.78 -10.56 -5.29
N ILE A 120 23.90 -9.69 -4.79
CA ILE A 120 23.15 -8.70 -5.56
C ILE A 120 24.03 -7.45 -5.67
N PRO A 121 24.34 -6.97 -6.88
CA PRO A 121 25.07 -5.72 -7.05
C PRO A 121 24.35 -4.59 -6.31
N ALA A 122 25.09 -3.80 -5.55
CA ALA A 122 24.53 -2.62 -4.92
C ALA A 122 24.16 -1.62 -6.02
N ASP A 123 22.88 -1.28 -6.10
CA ASP A 123 22.43 -0.14 -6.88
C ASP A 123 22.69 1.14 -6.07
N SER A 124 22.87 2.29 -6.74
CA SER A 124 23.33 3.54 -6.13
C SER A 124 22.42 4.07 -5.01
N PHE A 125 21.20 3.55 -4.90
CA PHE A 125 20.19 3.98 -3.92
C PHE A 125 20.27 3.26 -2.56
N TYR A 126 20.88 2.08 -2.48
CA TYR A 126 20.93 1.31 -1.24
C TYR A 126 22.34 0.81 -0.96
N ASP A 127 23.10 1.58 -0.18
CA ASP A 127 24.39 1.13 0.31
C ASP A 127 24.20 -0.08 1.24
N LYS A 128 24.71 -1.23 0.78
CA LYS A 128 24.78 -2.50 1.53
C LYS A 128 23.42 -3.09 1.88
N LEU A 129 22.83 -3.80 0.92
CA LEU A 129 21.72 -4.71 1.16
C LEU A 129 22.14 -5.87 2.09
N SER A 130 21.20 -6.31 2.91
CA SER A 130 21.29 -7.50 3.75
C SER A 130 20.02 -8.35 3.58
N GLY A 131 20.05 -9.60 4.06
CA GLY A 131 18.96 -10.57 3.84
C GLY A 131 19.18 -11.43 2.61
N LYS A 132 18.09 -11.89 1.99
CA LYS A 132 18.14 -12.88 0.90
C LYS A 132 16.92 -12.81 -0.02
N MET A 133 17.07 -13.40 -1.20
CA MET A 133 15.99 -13.79 -2.08
C MET A 133 15.96 -15.31 -2.16
N THR A 134 14.77 -15.91 -2.15
CA THR A 134 14.58 -17.36 -2.37
C THR A 134 13.78 -17.56 -3.63
N LEU A 135 14.37 -18.21 -4.61
CA LEU A 135 13.74 -18.55 -5.88
C LEU A 135 13.50 -20.07 -5.92
N ASN A 136 12.25 -20.43 -6.09
CA ASN A 136 11.84 -21.77 -6.52
C ASN A 136 11.25 -21.65 -7.93
N ASP A 137 10.98 -22.77 -8.60
CA ASP A 137 10.58 -22.81 -10.02
C ASP A 137 9.64 -21.68 -10.45
N ASP A 138 8.54 -21.52 -9.71
CA ASP A 138 7.48 -20.54 -9.99
C ASP A 138 7.32 -19.44 -8.94
N ASP A 139 8.12 -19.48 -7.86
CA ASP A 139 7.92 -18.63 -6.68
C ASP A 139 9.19 -17.87 -6.31
N LEU A 140 9.02 -16.57 -6.03
CA LEU A 140 10.06 -15.68 -5.54
C LEU A 140 9.63 -15.11 -4.18
N LEU A 141 10.50 -15.26 -3.18
CA LEU A 141 10.41 -14.57 -1.90
C LEU A 141 11.56 -13.57 -1.77
N ILE A 142 11.24 -12.29 -1.59
CA ILE A 142 12.21 -11.22 -1.33
C ILE A 142 12.16 -10.84 0.14
N GLU A 143 13.29 -10.99 0.83
CA GLU A 143 13.49 -10.62 2.23
C GLU A 143 14.79 -9.83 2.36
N LEU A 144 14.79 -8.62 1.80
CA LEU A 144 15.94 -7.72 1.76
C LEU A 144 15.77 -6.54 2.73
N TYR A 145 16.87 -6.09 3.28
CA TYR A 145 16.92 -4.96 4.21
C TYR A 145 18.06 -4.04 3.83
N TYR A 146 17.87 -2.74 4.01
CA TYR A 146 18.91 -1.74 3.84
C TYR A 146 19.12 -1.00 5.16
N LYS A 147 20.30 -0.41 5.31
CA LYS A 147 20.58 0.47 6.44
C LYS A 147 20.17 1.89 6.07
N ASP A 148 19.20 2.43 6.78
CA ASP A 148 18.75 3.80 6.60
C ASP A 148 19.88 4.78 6.98
N PHE A 149 20.09 5.82 6.17
CA PHE A 149 21.19 6.76 6.39
C PHE A 149 20.94 7.69 7.59
N ASP A 150 19.69 8.05 7.84
CA ASP A 150 19.31 9.06 8.84
C ASP A 150 19.36 8.47 10.25
N ASP A 151 18.69 7.32 10.44
CA ASP A 151 18.56 6.69 11.77
C ASP A 151 19.50 5.48 11.98
N LYS A 152 20.24 5.07 10.94
CA LYS A 152 21.18 3.93 10.96
C LYS A 152 20.52 2.59 11.33
N THR A 153 19.20 2.49 11.25
CA THR A 153 18.46 1.25 11.51
C THR A 153 18.32 0.42 10.24
N ASN A 154 18.14 -0.89 10.40
CA ASN A 154 17.83 -1.76 9.26
C ASN A 154 16.34 -1.64 8.96
N LYS A 155 16.00 -1.19 7.76
CA LYS A 155 14.64 -1.10 7.26
C LYS A 155 14.38 -2.15 6.18
N SER A 156 13.19 -2.72 6.22
CA SER A 156 12.71 -3.64 5.18
C SER A 156 12.63 -2.90 3.85
N LEU A 157 13.11 -3.52 2.78
CA LEU A 157 12.90 -3.00 1.43
C LEU A 157 11.39 -2.99 1.13
N ILE A 158 10.89 -1.93 0.49
CA ILE A 158 9.47 -1.81 0.12
C ILE A 158 9.02 -2.91 -0.87
N TRP A 159 9.98 -3.53 -1.55
CA TRP A 159 9.79 -4.61 -2.50
C TRP A 159 9.84 -6.01 -1.87
N ASN A 160 9.95 -6.12 -0.54
CA ASN A 160 9.84 -7.40 0.13
C ASN A 160 8.44 -8.00 -0.06
N GLY A 161 8.38 -9.32 -0.22
CA GLY A 161 7.12 -10.03 -0.46
C GLY A 161 7.28 -11.34 -1.19
N LYS A 162 6.13 -12.00 -1.40
CA LYS A 162 6.00 -13.24 -2.20
C LYS A 162 5.42 -12.91 -3.57
N TYR A 163 6.05 -13.46 -4.60
CA TYR A 163 5.73 -13.23 -6.00
C TYR A 163 5.68 -14.55 -6.75
N LYS A 164 4.83 -14.61 -7.77
CA LYS A 164 4.89 -15.61 -8.84
C LYS A 164 5.85 -15.15 -9.91
N ILE A 165 6.69 -16.05 -10.39
CA ILE A 165 7.68 -15.75 -11.42
C ILE A 165 7.07 -15.97 -12.80
N LEU A 166 7.21 -14.97 -13.67
CA LEU A 166 6.96 -15.09 -15.11
C LEU A 166 8.31 -15.05 -15.83
N ARG A 167 8.67 -16.15 -16.49
CA ARG A 167 9.92 -16.24 -17.26
C ARG A 167 9.71 -15.65 -18.65
N ILE A 168 10.52 -14.67 -19.00
CA ILE A 168 10.55 -14.08 -20.34
C ILE A 168 11.73 -14.73 -21.07
N GLN A 169 11.47 -15.22 -22.28
CA GLN A 169 12.47 -15.83 -23.17
C GLN A 169 13.07 -14.81 -24.11
#